data_AF-A0A7X4KFB4-F1
#
_entry.id   AF-A0A7X4KFB4-F1
#
_cell.length_a   1.000
_cell.length_b   1.000
_cell.length_c   1.000
_cell.angle_alpha   90.00
_cell.angle_beta   90.00
_cell.angle_gamma   90.00
#
_symmetry.space_group_name_H-M   'P 1'
#
loop_
_entity.id
_entity.type
_entity.pdbx_description
1 polymer ?
#
loop_
_entity_poly.entity_id
_entity_poly.type
_entity_poly.pdbx_seq_one_letter_code
_entity_poly.pdbx_strand_id
1 'polypeptide(L)' 'MPRGASPKREHEYQKLERQFKKEGRYKGREEEVASRIVNKQRAASGETEKYHHKPVRRAASRRKHRVAHRSSRRSTARK' A
#
# COMPACT_ATOMS: atom_id res chain seq x y z
N MET A 1 11.32 14.37 -5.27
CA MET A 1 12.25 13.45 -4.56
C MET A 1 11.57 12.82 -3.33
N PRO A 2 11.65 11.49 -3.10
CA PRO A 2 11.10 10.86 -1.90
C PRO A 2 11.82 11.29 -0.62
N ARG A 3 11.07 11.54 0.47
CA ARG A 3 11.65 11.87 1.78
C ARG A 3 12.49 10.71 2.35
N GLY A 4 13.62 11.03 2.99
CA GLY A 4 14.51 10.05 3.61
C GLY A 4 15.46 9.34 2.63
N ALA A 5 15.72 9.91 1.46
CA ALA A 5 16.74 9.41 0.53
C ALA A 5 18.14 9.86 0.96
N SER A 6 19.17 9.05 0.66
CA SER A 6 20.57 9.44 0.90
C SER A 6 21.01 10.54 -0.08
N PRO A 7 22.03 11.36 0.25
CA PRO A 7 22.52 12.43 -0.63
C PRO A 7 22.85 11.97 -2.06
N LYS A 8 23.35 10.73 -2.19
CA LYS A 8 23.60 10.08 -3.48
C LYS A 8 22.33 9.95 -4.33
N ARG A 9 21.24 9.47 -3.72
CA ARG A 9 19.96 9.27 -4.40
C ARG A 9 19.32 10.58 -4.81
N GLU A 10 19.47 11.61 -3.99
CA GLU A 10 19.00 12.97 -4.32
C GLU A 10 19.67 13.53 -5.58
N HIS A 11 21.00 13.40 -5.68
CA HIS A 11 21.73 13.77 -6.89
C HIS A 11 21.30 12.96 -8.12
N GLU A 12 21.11 11.64 -7.98
CA GLU A 12 20.63 10.78 -9.08
C GLU A 12 19.25 11.22 -9.58
N TYR A 13 18.33 11.53 -8.67
CA TYR A 13 17.01 12.05 -9.02
C TYR A 13 17.09 13.35 -9.82
N GLN A 14 17.86 14.34 -9.33
CA GLN A 14 17.98 15.63 -10.02
C GLN A 14 18.58 15.46 -11.42
N LYS A 15 19.55 14.55 -11.57
CA LYS A 15 20.15 14.24 -12.88
C LYS A 15 19.12 13.64 -13.84
N LEU A 16 18.36 12.64 -13.39
CA LEU A 16 17.32 12.00 -14.19
C LEU A 16 16.19 12.96 -14.57
N GLU A 17 15.71 13.74 -13.61
CA GLU A 17 14.67 14.74 -13.83
C GLU A 17 15.11 15.77 -14.89
N ARG A 18 16.33 16.31 -14.74
CA ARG A 18 16.89 17.27 -15.70
C ARG A 18 17.09 16.65 -17.08
N GLN A 19 17.52 15.39 -17.15
CA GLN A 19 17.67 14.68 -18.41
C GLN A 19 16.31 14.47 -19.10
N PHE A 20 15.29 14.03 -18.37
CA PHE A 20 13.95 13.83 -18.92
C PHE A 20 13.29 15.14 -19.36
N LYS A 21 13.50 16.24 -18.61
CA LYS A 21 13.03 17.57 -18.99
C LYS A 21 13.71 18.04 -20.28
N LYS A 22 15.00 17.76 -20.47
CA LYS A 22 15.75 18.08 -21.70
C LYS A 22 15.33 17.23 -22.90
N GLU A 23 15.17 15.91 -22.70
CA GLU A 23 14.78 14.98 -23.76
C GLU A 23 13.30 15.11 -24.14
N GLY A 24 12.47 15.69 -23.27
CA GLY A 24 11.02 15.81 -23.48
C GLY A 24 10.28 14.46 -23.49
N ARG A 25 10.95 13.37 -23.12
CA ARG A 25 10.46 11.99 -23.23
C ARG A 25 9.22 11.71 -22.37
N TYR A 26 9.09 12.42 -21.25
CA TYR A 26 8.02 12.22 -20.27
C TYR A 26 7.33 13.53 -19.91
N LYS A 27 6.90 14.30 -20.92
CA LYS A 27 6.28 15.63 -20.74
C LYS A 27 5.20 15.63 -19.65
N GLY A 28 5.44 16.38 -18.56
CA GLY A 28 4.54 16.53 -17.42
C GLY A 28 4.57 15.40 -16.39
N ARG A 29 5.44 14.38 -16.57
CA ARG A 29 5.63 13.24 -15.65
C ARG A 29 7.09 13.00 -15.30
N GLU A 30 8.00 13.91 -15.66
CA GLU A 30 9.44 13.75 -15.49
C GLU A 30 9.82 13.50 -14.03
N GLU A 31 9.21 14.26 -13.12
CA GLU A 31 9.44 14.17 -11.67
C GLU A 31 8.89 12.87 -11.08
N GLU A 32 7.73 12.40 -11.54
CA GLU A 32 7.13 11.13 -11.12
C GLU A 32 8.00 9.95 -11.56
N VAL A 33 8.44 9.97 -12.82
CA VAL A 33 9.26 8.90 -13.41
C VAL A 33 10.63 8.86 -12.75
N ALA A 34 11.29 10.02 -12.58
CA ALA A 34 12.57 10.09 -11.87
C ALA A 34 12.44 9.56 -10.43
N SER A 35 11.37 9.93 -9.72
CA SER A 35 11.11 9.42 -8.37
C SER A 35 10.91 7.89 -8.34
N ARG A 36 10.16 7.33 -9.30
CA ARG A 36 9.94 5.88 -9.40
C ARG A 36 11.21 5.12 -9.69
N ILE A 37 12.05 5.62 -10.59
CA ILE A 37 13.34 4.99 -10.93
C ILE A 37 14.22 4.92 -9.69
N VAL A 38 14.37 6.04 -8.97
CA VAL A 38 15.20 6.07 -7.76
C VAL A 38 14.61 5.17 -6.67
N ASN A 39 13.30 5.17 -6.44
CA ASN A 39 12.67 4.24 -5.49
C ASN A 39 12.91 2.78 -5.85
N LYS A 40 12.83 2.42 -7.14
CA LYS A 40 13.12 1.06 -7.61
C LYS A 40 14.57 0.68 -7.36
N GLN A 41 15.52 1.60 -7.58
CA GLN A 41 16.93 1.38 -7.27
C GLN A 41 17.16 1.22 -5.77
N ARG A 42 16.55 2.06 -4.94
CA ARG A 42 16.63 1.93 -3.48
C ARG A 42 16.09 0.60 -3.00
N ALA A 43 14.96 0.14 -3.55
CA ALA A 43 14.38 -1.16 -3.21
C ALA A 43 15.30 -2.31 -3.63
N ALA A 44 15.89 -2.24 -4.83
CA ALA A 44 16.85 -3.24 -5.30
C ALA A 44 18.14 -3.26 -4.46
N SER A 45 18.60 -2.10 -3.99
CA SER A 45 19.78 -1.97 -3.13
C SER A 45 19.51 -2.26 -1.65
N GLY A 46 18.25 -2.51 -1.25
CA GLY A 46 17.88 -2.73 0.15
C GLY A 46 17.91 -1.47 1.03
N GLU A 47 17.94 -0.28 0.43
CA GLU A 47 17.91 1.03 1.12
C GLU A 47 16.49 1.44 1.56
N THR A 48 15.48 0.62 1.27
CA THR A 48 14.10 0.83 1.68
C THR A 48 13.71 -0.16 2.76
N GLU A 49 13.08 0.35 3.82
CA GLU A 49 12.33 -0.46 4.79
C GLU A 49 11.34 -1.35 4.03
N LYS A 50 11.38 -2.67 4.29
CA LYS A 50 10.38 -3.59 3.75
C LYS A 50 9.06 -3.25 4.42
N TYR A 51 8.10 -2.75 3.65
CA TYR A 51 6.76 -2.52 4.17
C TYR A 51 6.11 -3.86 4.52
N HIS A 52 6.14 -4.22 5.80
CA HIS A 52 5.34 -5.31 6.32
C HIS A 52 3.90 -4.82 6.41
N HIS A 53 3.05 -5.27 5.49
CA HIS A 53 1.62 -4.98 5.52
C HIS A 53 1.03 -5.49 6.83
N LYS A 54 0.86 -4.60 7.82
CA LYS A 54 0.15 -4.93 9.06
C LYS A 54 -1.34 -5.01 8.72
N PRO A 55 -1.98 -6.18 8.88
CA PRO A 55 -3.40 -6.29 8.64
C PRO A 55 -4.13 -5.31 9.56
N VAL A 56 -5.06 -4.54 8.99
CA VAL A 56 -5.92 -3.64 9.75
C VAL A 56 -6.58 -4.50 10.82
N ARG A 57 -6.32 -4.22 12.10
CA ARG A 57 -6.98 -4.94 13.21
C ARG A 57 -8.46 -4.61 13.10
N ARG A 58 -9.23 -5.45 12.40
CA ARG A 58 -10.69 -5.36 12.39
C ARG A 58 -11.09 -5.46 13.86
N ALA A 59 -11.59 -4.38 14.43
CA ALA A 59 -12.23 -4.44 15.73
C ALA A 59 -13.28 -5.53 15.59
N ALA A 60 -13.10 -6.64 16.31
CA ALA A 60 -14.08 -7.70 16.34
C ALA A 60 -15.35 -7.09 16.93
N SER A 61 -16.22 -6.61 16.05
CA SER A 61 -17.61 -6.35 16.36
C SER A 61 -18.18 -7.69 16.75
N ARG A 62 -18.02 -8.03 18.03
CA ARG A 62 -18.79 -9.07 18.70
C ARG A 62 -20.21 -8.54 18.81
N ARG A 63 -20.89 -8.36 17.67
CA ARG A 63 -22.34 -8.36 17.65
C ARG A 63 -22.74 -9.78 18.00
N LYS A 64 -22.79 -10.03 19.31
CA LYS A 64 -23.28 -11.23 19.96
C LYS A 64 -24.75 -11.32 19.58
N HIS A 65 -25.02 -11.81 18.36
CA HIS A 65 -26.37 -12.17 17.96
C HIS A 65 -26.72 -13.32 18.89
N ARG A 66 -27.46 -13.00 19.96
CA ARG A 66 -28.14 -13.97 20.78
C ARG A 66 -28.96 -14.78 19.79
N VAL A 67 -28.53 -16.02 19.56
CA VAL A 67 -29.38 -17.05 18.98
C VAL A 67 -30.44 -17.30 20.04
N ALA A 68 -31.45 -16.43 20.08
CA ALA A 68 -32.73 -16.73 20.69
C ALA A 68 -33.43 -17.64 19.69
N HIS A 69 -32.97 -18.90 19.60
CA HIS A 69 -33.77 -19.93 18.97
C HIS A 69 -34.91 -20.22 19.92
N ARG A 70 -35.96 -19.40 19.76
CA ARG A 70 -37.28 -19.57 20.34
C ARG A 70 -37.81 -20.88 19.76
N SER A 71 -37.50 -21.99 20.43
CA SER A 71 -38.11 -23.29 20.19
C SER A 71 -39.57 -23.18 20.63
N SER A 72 -40.40 -22.61 19.76
CA SER A 72 -41.85 -22.59 19.91
C SER A 72 -42.48 -23.35 18.75
N ARG A 73 -43.06 -24.50 19.12
CA ARG A 73 -44.15 -25.22 18.44
C ARG A 73 -43.80 -25.91 17.11
N ARG A 74 -43.70 -27.24 17.17
CA ARG A 74 -44.54 -28.09 16.31
C ARG A 74 -44.87 -29.41 17.02
N SER A 75 -46.04 -29.42 17.64
CA SER A 75 -46.79 -30.61 18.00
C SER A 75 -47.05 -31.44 16.75
N THR A 76 -46.56 -32.67 16.69
CA THR A 76 -47.13 -33.70 15.82
C THR A 76 -47.49 -34.89 16.70
N ALA A 77 -48.75 -34.91 17.12
CA ALA A 77 -49.39 -36.12 17.60
C ALA A 77 -49.56 -37.06 16.41
N ARG A 78 -49.02 -38.27 16.51
CA ARG A 78 -49.49 -39.49 15.84
C ARG A 78 -48.66 -40.69 16.31
N LYS A 79 -49.25 -41.50 17.18
CA LYS A 79 -49.24 -42.96 17.06
C LYS A 79 -50.44 -43.53 17.79
#